data_AF-A0A970DND7-F1
#
_entry.id   AF-A0A970DND7-F1
#
_cell.length_a   1.000
_cell.length_b   1.000
_cell.length_c   1.000
_cell.angle_alpha   90.00
_cell.angle_beta   90.00
_cell.angle_gamma   90.00
#
_symmetry.space_group_name_H-M   'P 1'
#
loop_
_entity.id
_entity.type
_entity.pdbx_description
1 polymer ?
#
loop_
_entity_poly.entity_id
_entity_poly.type
_entity_poly.pdbx_seq_one_letter_code
_entity_poly.pdbx_strand_id
1 'polypeptide(L)'
;MLIFDGGVCLSYSFLGSVARYISTEVRPTDKDKLNYLLSGSKDAIHDIRGNKVICPSCKCSNDIDAKFCSNCGEKLIIVCSKCN
;
A
#
# COMPACT_ATOMS: atom_id res chain seq x y z
N MET A 1 51.48 -6.78 12.59
CA MET A 1 50.33 -7.07 13.48
C MET A 1 49.73 -5.81 14.10
N LEU A 2 50.55 -4.87 14.61
CA LEU A 2 50.10 -3.57 15.18
C LEU A 2 49.29 -2.64 14.24
N ILE A 3 49.46 -2.74 12.91
CA ILE A 3 48.74 -1.91 11.93
C ILE A 3 47.26 -2.34 11.81
N PHE A 4 46.97 -3.63 12.03
CA PHE A 4 45.60 -4.16 11.96
C PHE A 4 44.77 -3.74 13.17
N ASP A 5 45.34 -3.78 14.38
CA ASP A 5 44.65 -3.31 15.59
C ASP A 5 44.31 -1.81 15.51
N GLY A 6 45.20 -1.00 14.94
CA GLY A 6 44.94 0.42 14.73
C GLY A 6 43.80 0.69 13.74
N GLY A 7 43.73 -0.08 12.65
CA GLY A 7 42.64 0.03 11.67
C GLY A 7 41.28 -0.35 12.25
N VAL A 8 41.25 -1.36 13.12
CA VAL A 8 40.05 -1.80 13.83
C VAL A 8 39.57 -0.68 14.77
N CYS A 9 40.44 -0.13 15.62
CA CYS A 9 40.07 0.98 16.52
C CYS A 9 39.59 2.23 15.77
N LEU A 10 40.16 2.54 14.60
CA LEU A 10 39.72 3.67 13.76
C LEU A 10 38.31 3.44 13.18
N SER A 11 38.03 2.21 12.73
CA SER A 11 36.74 1.83 12.18
C SER A 11 35.60 1.91 13.22
N TYR A 12 35.86 1.53 14.47
CA TYR A 12 34.89 1.62 15.56
C TYR A 12 34.49 3.07 15.88
N SER A 13 35.41 4.03 15.78
CA SER A 13 35.10 5.46 15.96
C SER A 13 34.25 6.01 14.82
N PHE A 14 34.56 5.62 13.58
CA PHE A 14 33.84 6.09 12.40
C PHE A 14 32.40 5.54 12.34
N LEU A 15 32.20 4.30 12.79
CA LEU A 15 30.88 3.66 12.85
C LEU A 15 29.89 4.43 13.74
N GLY A 16 30.36 5.00 14.85
CA GLY A 16 29.52 5.80 15.75
C GLY A 16 29.02 7.12 15.14
N SER A 17 29.87 7.80 14.35
CA SER A 17 29.51 9.02 13.63
C SER A 17 28.56 8.74 12.48
N VAL A 18 28.81 7.68 11.71
CA VAL A 18 27.92 7.22 10.63
C VAL A 18 26.57 6.76 11.19
N ALA A 19 26.57 6.04 12.32
CA ALA A 19 25.34 5.61 12.99
C ALA A 19 24.45 6.78 13.43
N ARG A 20 25.02 7.91 13.86
CA ARG A 20 24.24 9.12 14.16
C ARG A 20 23.75 9.82 12.90
N TYR A 21 24.55 9.86 11.85
CA TYR A 21 24.18 10.45 10.55
C TYR A 21 22.98 9.73 9.91
N ILE A 22 23.03 8.40 9.84
CA ILE A 22 21.89 7.60 9.31
C ILE A 22 20.62 7.82 10.15
N SER A 23 20.79 8.11 11.43
CA SER A 23 19.71 8.31 12.38
C SER A 23 19.08 9.71 12.33
N THR A 24 19.70 10.68 11.66
CA THR A 24 19.19 12.06 11.64
C THR A 24 18.76 12.49 10.24
N GLU A 25 19.46 12.05 9.19
CA GLU A 25 19.14 12.44 7.80
C GLU A 25 18.30 11.40 7.04
N VAL A 26 18.41 10.11 7.37
CA VAL A 26 17.69 9.05 6.62
C VAL A 26 16.29 8.81 7.21
N ARG A 27 16.04 9.29 8.44
CA ARG A 27 14.83 9.02 9.22
C ARG A 27 13.50 9.65 8.77
N PRO A 28 13.42 10.67 7.89
CA PRO A 28 12.12 11.10 7.36
C PRO A 28 11.78 10.45 6.01
N THR A 29 12.76 10.14 5.16
CA THR A 29 12.47 9.76 3.75
C THR A 29 12.02 8.32 3.54
N ASP A 30 12.31 7.40 4.48
CA ASP A 30 11.92 5.99 4.34
C ASP A 30 10.39 5.82 4.37
N LYS A 31 9.70 6.62 5.19
CA LYS A 31 8.23 6.62 5.25
C LYS A 31 7.63 7.18 3.96
N ASP A 32 8.23 8.24 3.43
CA ASP A 32 7.74 8.89 2.22
C ASP A 32 7.92 7.98 1.01
N LYS A 33 9.12 7.39 0.83
CA LYS A 33 9.38 6.41 -0.24
C LYS A 33 8.45 5.21 -0.15
N LEU A 34 8.17 4.70 1.05
CA LEU A 34 7.21 3.63 1.24
C LEU A 34 5.79 4.06 0.85
N ASN A 35 5.36 5.27 1.22
CA ASN A 35 4.06 5.82 0.82
C ASN A 35 3.94 5.95 -0.71
N TYR A 36 5.00 6.37 -1.41
CA TYR A 36 5.04 6.45 -2.88
C TYR A 36 5.06 5.07 -3.56
N LEU A 37 5.74 4.08 -2.98
CA LEU A 37 5.72 2.71 -3.49
C LEU A 37 4.36 2.05 -3.24
N LEU A 38 3.75 2.32 -2.08
CA LEU A 38 2.41 1.85 -1.74
C LEU A 38 1.34 2.44 -2.67
N SER A 39 1.45 3.71 -3.10
CA SER A 39 0.47 4.30 -4.02
C SER A 39 0.42 3.56 -5.36
N GLY A 40 1.57 3.20 -5.94
CA GLY A 40 1.60 2.43 -7.19
C GLY A 40 0.92 1.06 -7.08
N SER A 41 1.03 0.40 -5.91
CA SER A 41 0.32 -0.86 -5.67
C SER A 41 -1.19 -0.69 -5.42
N LYS A 42 -1.61 0.41 -4.79
CA LYS A 42 -3.03 0.66 -4.47
C LYS A 42 -3.88 0.90 -5.71
N ASP A 43 -3.35 1.60 -6.70
CA ASP A 43 -4.06 1.89 -7.95
C ASP A 43 -4.31 0.60 -8.74
N ALA A 44 -3.32 -0.28 -8.80
CA ALA A 44 -3.47 -1.61 -9.41
C ALA A 44 -4.51 -2.47 -8.65
N ILE A 45 -4.58 -2.40 -7.31
CA ILE A 45 -5.53 -3.18 -6.52
C ILE A 45 -6.96 -2.61 -6.59
N HIS A 46 -7.12 -1.32 -6.86
CA HIS A 46 -8.45 -0.68 -6.98
C HIS A 46 -9.25 -1.26 -8.16
N ASP A 47 -8.59 -1.58 -9.27
CA ASP A 47 -9.22 -2.18 -10.45
C ASP A 47 -9.54 -3.68 -10.25
N ILE A 48 -8.72 -4.37 -9.46
CA ILE A 48 -8.92 -5.80 -9.14
C ILE A 48 -10.06 -6.02 -8.14
N ARG A 49 -10.36 -5.03 -7.28
CA ARG A 49 -11.52 -5.04 -6.37
C ARG A 49 -12.84 -4.69 -7.09
N GLY A 50 -13.00 -5.11 -8.35
CA GLY A 50 -14.27 -5.08 -9.08
C GLY A 50 -15.36 -5.79 -8.27
N ASN A 51 -16.08 -5.02 -7.46
CA ASN A 51 -16.98 -5.52 -6.45
C ASN A 51 -18.33 -5.81 -7.12
N LYS A 52 -18.49 -7.02 -7.68
CA LYS A 52 -19.73 -7.43 -8.35
C LYS A 52 -20.91 -7.40 -7.38
N VAL A 53 -22.02 -6.85 -7.81
CA VAL A 53 -23.25 -6.78 -7.00
C VAL A 53 -24.13 -7.99 -7.31
N ILE A 54 -24.63 -8.66 -6.27
CA ILE A 54 -25.54 -9.80 -6.43
C ILE A 54 -26.97 -9.28 -6.37
N CYS A 55 -27.78 -9.63 -7.37
CA CYS A 55 -29.19 -9.26 -7.39
C CYS A 55 -29.96 -9.97 -6.26
N PRO A 56 -30.71 -9.26 -5.40
CA PRO A 56 -31.49 -9.89 -4.32
C PRO A 56 -32.67 -10.72 -4.84
N SER A 57 -33.19 -10.42 -6.03
CA SER A 57 -34.34 -11.09 -6.63
C SER A 57 -33.97 -12.41 -7.32
N CYS A 58 -32.98 -12.38 -8.23
CA CYS A 58 -32.60 -13.56 -9.04
C CYS A 58 -31.22 -14.15 -8.71
N LYS A 59 -30.46 -13.56 -7.77
CA LYS A 59 -29.09 -13.98 -7.37
C LYS A 59 -28.04 -13.95 -8.48
N CYS A 60 -28.34 -13.34 -9.63
CA CYS A 60 -27.34 -13.15 -10.68
C CYS A 60 -26.27 -12.13 -10.27
N SER A 61 -25.03 -12.39 -10.65
CA SER A 61 -23.90 -11.47 -10.51
C SER A 61 -24.02 -10.39 -11.59
N ASN A 62 -24.12 -9.13 -11.17
CA ASN A 62 -24.18 -7.97 -12.05
C ASN A 62 -22.98 -7.06 -11.79
N ASP A 63 -22.71 -6.16 -12.75
CA ASP A 63 -21.64 -5.17 -12.62
C ASP A 63 -21.94 -4.17 -11.50
N ILE A 64 -20.91 -3.56 -10.91
CA ILE A 64 -21.08 -2.61 -9.81
C ILE A 64 -21.74 -1.31 -10.29
N ASP A 65 -21.52 -0.94 -11.55
CA ASP A 65 -22.10 0.28 -12.15
C ASP A 65 -23.49 0.04 -12.75
N ALA A 66 -23.97 -1.20 -12.71
CA ALA A 66 -25.23 -1.55 -13.35
C ALA A 66 -26.43 -1.18 -12.46
N LYS A 67 -27.27 -0.27 -12.96
CA LYS A 67 -28.48 0.24 -12.27
C LYS A 67 -29.62 -0.78 -12.22
N PHE A 68 -29.61 -1.77 -13.13
CA PHE A 68 -30.64 -2.78 -13.27
C PHE A 68 -30.00 -4.15 -13.50
N CYS A 69 -30.66 -5.21 -13.02
CA CYS A 69 -30.21 -6.57 -13.23
C CYS A 69 -30.39 -7.01 -14.69
N SER A 70 -29.33 -7.55 -15.30
CA SER A 70 -29.34 -8.01 -16.69
C SER A 70 -30.19 -9.27 -16.92
N ASN A 71 -30.57 -9.99 -15.86
CA ASN A 71 -31.36 -11.21 -15.96
C ASN A 71 -32.84 -10.99 -15.64
N CYS A 72 -33.16 -10.24 -14.57
CA CYS A 72 -34.54 -10.07 -14.10
C CYS A 72 -35.11 -8.64 -14.24
N GLY A 73 -34.28 -7.64 -14.60
CA GLY A 73 -34.72 -6.25 -14.75
C GLY A 73 -34.95 -5.46 -13.44
N GLU A 74 -34.75 -6.10 -12.28
CA GLU A 74 -34.93 -5.45 -10.97
C GLU A 74 -33.89 -4.33 -10.75
N LYS A 75 -34.29 -3.26 -10.06
CA LYS A 75 -33.39 -2.14 -9.72
C LYS A 75 -32.34 -2.58 -8.71
N LEU A 76 -31.08 -2.37 -9.02
CA LEU A 76 -29.96 -2.67 -8.11
C LEU A 76 -29.68 -1.43 -7.25
N ILE A 77 -29.82 -1.58 -5.93
CA ILE A 77 -29.54 -0.50 -4.97
C ILE A 77 -28.08 -0.61 -4.58
N ILE A 78 -27.22 0.10 -5.30
CA ILE A 78 -25.78 0.17 -5.01
C ILE A 78 -25.61 1.17 -3.86
N VAL A 79 -25.50 0.67 -2.63
CA VAL A 79 -25.25 1.50 -1.44
C VAL A 79 -23.75 1.63 -1.24
N CYS A 80 -23.24 2.87 -1.20
CA CYS A 80 -21.84 3.14 -0.92
C CYS A 80 -21.51 2.78 0.54
N SER A 81 -20.69 1.74 0.76
CA SER A 81 -20.26 1.30 2.10
C SER A 81 -19.45 2.35 2.88
N LYS A 82 -19.11 3.50 2.26
CA LYS A 82 -18.36 4.60 2.89
C LYS A 82 -19.24 5.72 3.43
N CYS A 83 -20.51 5.78 3.02
CA CYS A 83 -21.44 6.87 3.34
C CYS A 83 -22.79 6.36 3.86
N ASN A 84 -22.77 5.41 4.79
CA ASN A 84 -23.94 5.06 5.60
C ASN A 84 -23.81 5.65 7.00
#